data_AF-A0A9E3N000-F1
#
_entry.id   AF-A0A9E3N000-F1
#
_cell.length_a   1.000
_cell.length_b   1.000
_cell.length_c   1.000
_cell.angle_alpha   90.00
_cell.angle_beta   90.00
_cell.angle_gamma   90.00
#
_symmetry.space_group_name_H-M   'P 1'
#
loop_
_entity.id
_entity.type
_entity.pdbx_description
1 polymer ?
#
loop_
_entity_poly.entity_id
_entity_poly.type
_entity_poly.pdbx_seq_one_letter_code
_entity_poly.pdbx_strand_id
1 'polypeptide(L)'
;MPIWPHEFTDLAARLAPHLVGLPRTIIAVDGRPGAGKTTVARFLSWYFNVTLLQADLFLKRNGAYEHDGDEIKRIISLRNDASKPIIVECMAVLKVLGLIEVTPDLHIYVKNVAEEEGDEKLSEIFRPYEIQFSPESRCDFLVELRH
;
A
#
# COMPACT_ATOMS: atom_id res chain seq x y z
N MET A 1 -23.67 13.31 3.02
CA MET A 1 -22.25 12.99 2.84
C MET A 1 -22.03 11.59 3.36
N PRO A 2 -21.31 10.70 2.66
CA PRO A 2 -20.80 9.51 3.33
C PRO A 2 -19.91 9.97 4.48
N ILE A 3 -20.14 9.43 5.67
CA ILE A 3 -19.32 9.68 6.85
C ILE A 3 -18.09 8.78 6.70
N TRP A 4 -16.95 9.36 6.36
CA TRP A 4 -15.68 8.64 6.34
C TRP A 4 -15.01 8.77 7.71
N PRO A 5 -14.21 7.78 8.13
CA PRO A 5 -13.35 7.94 9.30
C PRO A 5 -12.49 9.19 9.17
N HIS A 6 -12.34 9.95 10.26
CA HIS A 6 -11.56 11.20 10.26
C HIS A 6 -10.12 10.99 9.81
N GLU A 7 -9.57 9.81 10.13
CA GLU A 7 -8.24 9.34 9.77
C GLU A 7 -8.02 9.32 8.26
N PHE A 8 -9.07 9.04 7.48
CA PHE A 8 -8.98 8.97 6.02
C PHE A 8 -8.87 10.38 5.44
N THR A 9 -9.69 11.31 5.94
CA THR A 9 -9.65 12.70 5.51
C THR A 9 -8.35 13.41 5.94
N ASP A 10 -7.82 13.10 7.13
CA ASP A 10 -6.53 13.61 7.58
C ASP A 10 -5.38 13.13 6.69
N LEU A 11 -5.34 11.83 6.40
CA LEU A 11 -4.36 11.25 5.49
C LEU A 11 -4.43 11.89 4.10
N ALA A 12 -5.64 12.06 3.54
CA ALA A 12 -5.81 12.72 2.26
C ALA A 12 -5.30 14.18 2.30
N ALA A 13 -5.60 14.93 3.35
CA ALA A 13 -5.11 16.30 3.49
C ALA A 13 -3.57 16.35 3.53
N ARG A 14 -2.92 15.41 4.22
CA ARG A 14 -1.45 15.29 4.30
C ARG A 14 -0.82 14.81 3.00
N LEU A 15 -1.51 13.96 2.23
CA LEU A 15 -1.01 13.43 0.96
C LEU A 15 -1.21 14.43 -0.20
N ALA A 16 -2.24 15.27 -0.12
CA ALA A 16 -2.63 16.19 -1.21
C ALA A 16 -1.49 17.07 -1.75
N PRO A 17 -0.58 17.65 -0.94
CA PRO A 17 0.55 18.43 -1.44
C PRO A 17 1.46 17.65 -2.39
N HIS A 18 1.58 16.34 -2.22
CA HIS A 18 2.41 15.47 -3.05
C HIS A 18 1.73 15.07 -4.38
N LEU A 19 0.41 15.29 -4.48
CA LEU A 19 -0.40 14.91 -5.63
C LEU A 19 -0.94 16.11 -6.41
N VAL A 20 -0.51 17.34 -6.09
CA VAL A 20 -0.86 18.54 -6.85
C VAL A 20 -0.40 18.41 -8.30
N GLY A 21 -1.33 18.52 -9.24
CA GLY A 21 -1.04 18.34 -10.67
C GLY A 21 -0.88 16.87 -11.10
N LEU A 22 -1.10 15.91 -10.19
CA LEU A 22 -0.99 14.47 -10.41
C LEU A 22 0.36 14.08 -11.08
N PRO A 23 1.49 14.32 -10.40
CA PRO A 23 2.81 13.99 -10.93
C PRO A 23 3.03 12.47 -10.97
N ARG A 24 4.08 12.04 -11.67
CA ARG A 24 4.60 10.67 -11.54
C ARG A 24 4.98 10.42 -10.07
N THR A 25 4.19 9.60 -9.38
CA THR A 25 4.43 9.21 -7.98
C THR A 25 3.90 7.81 -7.76
N ILE A 26 4.74 6.93 -7.24
CA ILE A 26 4.40 5.57 -6.82
C ILE A 26 4.17 5.61 -5.31
N ILE A 27 2.94 5.35 -4.88
CA ILE A 27 2.56 5.34 -3.48
C ILE A 27 2.37 3.88 -3.05
N ALA A 28 3.17 3.39 -2.13
CA ALA A 28 2.97 2.09 -1.51
C ALA A 28 2.04 2.22 -0.31
N VAL A 29 1.01 1.36 -0.22
CA VAL A 29 0.16 1.21 0.96
C VAL A 29 0.42 -0.16 1.58
N ASP A 30 1.00 -0.17 2.77
CA ASP A 30 1.44 -1.36 3.51
C ASP A 30 0.73 -1.46 4.87
N GLY A 31 0.95 -2.56 5.59
CA GLY A 31 0.29 -2.89 6.84
C GLY A 31 0.00 -4.39 6.97
N ARG A 32 -0.25 -4.83 8.20
CA ARG A 32 -0.60 -6.24 8.47
C ARG A 32 -1.93 -6.65 7.81
N PRO A 33 -2.15 -7.95 7.53
CA PRO A 33 -3.48 -8.45 7.18
C PRO A 33 -4.52 -7.96 8.20
N GLY A 34 -5.74 -7.63 7.75
CA GLY A 34 -6.78 -7.07 8.64
C GLY A 34 -6.67 -5.56 8.89
N ALA A 35 -5.50 -4.94 8.76
CA ALA A 35 -5.27 -3.55 9.16
C ALA A 35 -6.08 -2.47 8.41
N GLY A 36 -6.84 -2.81 7.35
CA GLY A 36 -7.65 -1.86 6.60
C GLY A 36 -6.95 -1.20 5.40
N LYS A 37 -5.75 -1.66 5.01
CA LYS A 37 -4.97 -1.18 3.85
C LYS A 37 -5.80 -0.98 2.58
N THR A 38 -6.48 -2.04 2.14
CA THR A 38 -7.31 -2.07 0.94
C THR A 38 -8.40 -1.00 0.99
N THR A 39 -8.98 -0.77 2.16
CA THR A 39 -10.01 0.25 2.38
C THR A 39 -9.41 1.66 2.24
N VAL A 40 -8.28 1.92 2.88
CA VAL A 40 -7.54 3.20 2.76
C VAL A 40 -7.11 3.44 1.31
N ALA A 41 -6.51 2.46 0.65
CA ALA A 41 -6.03 2.57 -0.71
C ALA A 41 -7.16 2.85 -1.72
N ARG A 42 -8.32 2.20 -1.56
CA ARG A 42 -9.53 2.46 -2.36
C ARG A 42 -10.08 3.86 -2.12
N PHE A 43 -10.12 4.30 -0.86
CA PHE A 43 -10.53 5.67 -0.52
C PHE A 43 -9.61 6.70 -1.19
N LEU A 44 -8.28 6.57 -1.07
CA LEU A 44 -7.32 7.50 -1.67
C LEU A 44 -7.40 7.49 -3.20
N SER A 45 -7.52 6.30 -3.81
CA SER A 45 -7.71 6.14 -5.25
C SER A 45 -8.93 6.89 -5.76
N TRP A 46 -10.07 6.73 -5.08
CA TRP A 46 -11.29 7.47 -5.39
C TRP A 46 -11.13 8.98 -5.15
N TYR A 47 -10.58 9.38 -3.99
CA TYR A 47 -10.46 10.77 -3.58
C TYR A 47 -9.59 11.60 -4.52
N PHE A 48 -8.45 11.05 -4.94
CA PHE A 48 -7.51 11.72 -5.86
C PHE A 48 -7.72 11.38 -7.34
N ASN A 49 -8.67 10.48 -7.66
CA ASN A 49 -8.84 9.92 -8.99
C ASN A 49 -7.54 9.31 -9.57
N VAL A 50 -6.86 8.51 -8.73
CA VAL A 50 -5.57 7.87 -9.02
C VAL A 50 -5.76 6.37 -9.20
N THR A 51 -5.03 5.75 -10.13
CA THR A 51 -5.07 4.29 -10.32
C THR A 51 -4.62 3.56 -9.07
N LEU A 52 -5.42 2.59 -8.62
CA LEU A 52 -5.06 1.61 -7.60
C LEU A 52 -4.68 0.29 -8.26
N LEU A 53 -3.48 -0.20 -7.97
CA LEU A 53 -3.01 -1.54 -8.27
C LEU A 53 -3.07 -2.37 -6.98
N GLN A 54 -4.08 -3.22 -6.86
CA GLN A 54 -4.16 -4.24 -5.81
C GLN A 54 -3.32 -5.44 -6.25
N ALA A 55 -2.05 -5.46 -5.85
CA ALA A 55 -1.08 -6.44 -6.33
C ALA A 55 -1.43 -7.87 -5.90
N ASP A 56 -2.21 -8.06 -4.81
CA ASP A 56 -2.70 -9.38 -4.40
C ASP A 56 -3.57 -10.06 -5.49
N LEU A 57 -4.14 -9.31 -6.45
CA LEU A 57 -4.86 -9.86 -7.61
C LEU A 57 -3.94 -10.57 -8.62
N PHE A 58 -2.63 -10.37 -8.50
CA PHE A 58 -1.58 -10.94 -9.34
C PHE A 58 -0.80 -12.05 -8.60
N LEU A 59 -1.35 -12.57 -7.49
CA LEU A 59 -0.79 -13.76 -6.85
C LEU A 59 -0.87 -14.97 -7.78
N LYS A 60 0.25 -15.67 -7.93
CA LYS A 60 0.33 -16.90 -8.72
C LYS A 60 -0.46 -18.01 -8.00
N ARG A 61 -1.20 -18.80 -8.77
CA ARG A 61 -2.00 -19.92 -8.24
C ARG A 61 -1.14 -21.17 -7.95
N ASN A 62 0.05 -21.00 -7.40
CA ASN A 62 0.98 -22.08 -7.07
C ASN A 62 1.03 -22.41 -5.56
N GLY A 63 0.19 -21.76 -4.75
CA GLY A 63 0.16 -21.95 -3.29
C GLY A 63 1.28 -21.22 -2.55
N ALA A 64 2.14 -20.49 -3.26
CA ALA A 64 3.14 -19.60 -2.67
C ALA A 64 2.65 -18.15 -2.69
N TYR A 65 3.14 -17.31 -1.77
CA TYR A 65 2.93 -15.86 -1.77
C TYR A 65 3.83 -15.17 -2.81
N GLU A 66 3.76 -15.65 -4.05
CA GLU A 66 4.52 -15.14 -5.18
C GLU A 66 3.60 -14.36 -6.11
N HIS A 67 4.04 -13.15 -6.47
CA HIS A 67 3.31 -12.28 -7.38
C HIS A 67 3.82 -12.46 -8.82
N ASP A 68 2.95 -12.20 -9.80
CA ASP A 68 3.35 -11.95 -11.18
C ASP A 68 4.04 -10.58 -11.27
N GLY A 69 5.33 -10.57 -10.96
CA GLY A 69 6.15 -9.35 -10.94
C GLY A 69 6.25 -8.66 -12.30
N ASP A 70 6.22 -9.42 -13.39
CA ASP A 70 6.31 -8.85 -14.74
C ASP A 70 5.08 -8.01 -15.07
N GLU A 71 3.90 -8.51 -14.71
CA GLU A 71 2.64 -7.80 -14.93
C GLU A 71 2.50 -6.58 -14.01
N ILE A 72 2.89 -6.70 -12.74
CA ILE A 72 2.94 -5.57 -11.80
C ILE A 72 3.89 -4.48 -12.34
N LYS A 73 5.10 -4.86 -12.75
CA LYS A 73 6.10 -3.94 -13.31
C LYS A 73 5.58 -3.27 -14.58
N ARG A 74 4.93 -4.03 -15.46
CA ARG A 74 4.31 -3.50 -16.69
C ARG A 74 3.28 -2.41 -16.39
N ILE A 75 2.36 -2.66 -15.45
CA ILE A 75 1.33 -1.69 -15.07
C ILE A 75 1.95 -0.42 -14.48
N ILE A 76 2.92 -0.56 -13.57
CA ILE A 76 3.63 0.58 -12.97
C ILE A 76 4.36 1.40 -14.05
N SER A 77 5.09 0.74 -14.95
CA SER A 77 5.81 1.40 -16.04
C SER A 77 4.87 2.19 -16.95
N LEU A 78 3.73 1.62 -17.35
CA LEU A 78 2.74 2.33 -18.18
C LEU A 78 2.23 3.62 -17.52
N ARG A 79 2.07 3.63 -16.19
CA ARG A 79 1.66 4.83 -15.44
C ARG A 79 2.80 5.85 -15.37
N ASN A 80 4.02 5.38 -15.12
CA ASN A 80 5.20 6.23 -15.08
C ASN A 80 5.49 6.90 -16.42
N ASP A 81 5.39 6.17 -17.53
CA ASP A 81 5.60 6.69 -18.88
C ASP A 81 4.55 7.76 -19.23
N ALA A 82 3.32 7.60 -18.75
CA ALA A 82 2.27 8.60 -18.86
C ALA A 82 2.41 9.77 -17.85
N SER A 83 3.47 9.78 -17.04
CA SER A 83 3.68 10.74 -15.94
C SER A 83 2.49 10.83 -14.99
N LYS A 84 1.86 9.70 -14.68
CA LYS A 84 0.70 9.61 -13.81
C LYS A 84 1.04 8.90 -12.50
N PRO A 85 0.40 9.30 -11.38
CA PRO A 85 0.57 8.60 -10.12
C PRO A 85 -0.15 7.24 -10.16
N ILE A 86 0.31 6.37 -9.26
CA ILE A 86 -0.25 5.04 -9.01
C ILE A 86 -0.12 4.72 -7.51
N ILE A 87 -1.18 4.16 -6.95
CA ILE A 87 -1.18 3.58 -5.61
C ILE A 87 -1.02 2.07 -5.78
N VAL A 88 -0.07 1.46 -5.07
CA VAL A 88 0.17 0.02 -5.07
C VAL A 88 -0.10 -0.52 -3.67
N GLU A 89 -0.95 -1.53 -3.56
CA GLU A 89 -1.33 -2.14 -2.29
C GLU A 89 -1.26 -3.67 -2.40
N CYS A 90 -0.61 -4.30 -1.43
CA CYS A 90 -0.64 -5.73 -1.18
C CYS A 90 0.02 -6.03 0.17
N MET A 91 0.01 -7.29 0.57
CA MET A 91 0.83 -7.75 1.68
C MET A 91 2.33 -7.70 1.33
N ALA A 92 3.14 -7.10 2.21
CA ALA A 92 4.59 -6.94 2.02
C ALA A 92 4.96 -6.17 0.75
N VAL A 93 4.24 -5.08 0.48
CA VAL A 93 4.37 -4.29 -0.78
C VAL A 93 5.80 -3.85 -1.06
N LEU A 94 6.61 -3.49 -0.05
CA LEU A 94 8.01 -3.09 -0.27
C LEU A 94 8.87 -4.25 -0.79
N LYS A 95 8.57 -5.48 -0.38
CA LYS A 95 9.24 -6.68 -0.91
C LYS A 95 8.84 -6.90 -2.37
N VAL A 96 7.55 -6.79 -2.68
CA VAL A 96 7.04 -6.98 -4.05
C VAL A 96 7.65 -5.95 -4.99
N LEU A 97 7.64 -4.66 -4.61
CA LEU A 97 8.26 -3.58 -5.37
C LEU A 97 9.78 -3.77 -5.51
N GLY A 98 10.46 -4.16 -4.43
CA GLY A 98 11.90 -4.45 -4.45
C GLY A 98 12.28 -5.59 -5.41
N LEU A 99 11.48 -6.65 -5.49
CA LEU A 99 11.71 -7.78 -6.42
C LEU A 99 11.63 -7.36 -7.89
N ILE A 100 10.87 -6.31 -8.20
CA ILE A 100 10.74 -5.78 -9.57
C ILE A 100 11.60 -4.54 -9.81
N GLU A 101 12.50 -4.21 -8.87
CA GLU A 101 13.41 -3.06 -8.89
C GLU A 101 12.68 -1.71 -8.97
N VAL A 102 11.53 -1.63 -8.30
CA VAL A 102 10.76 -0.40 -8.14
C VAL A 102 10.87 0.07 -6.69
N THR A 103 11.15 1.35 -6.50
CA THR A 103 11.10 2.01 -5.19
C THR A 103 9.88 2.92 -5.16
N PRO A 104 9.02 2.84 -4.13
CA PRO A 104 7.94 3.80 -3.98
C PRO A 104 8.50 5.19 -3.67
N ASP A 105 7.86 6.22 -4.21
CA ASP A 105 8.19 7.62 -3.91
C ASP A 105 7.59 8.03 -2.55
N LEU A 106 6.48 7.40 -2.13
CA LEU A 106 5.85 7.58 -0.82
C LEU A 106 5.39 6.24 -0.26
N HIS A 107 5.51 6.06 1.04
CA HIS A 107 5.11 4.87 1.78
C HIS A 107 4.11 5.21 2.89
N ILE A 108 2.93 4.62 2.81
CA ILE A 108 1.87 4.70 3.81
C ILE A 108 1.81 3.37 4.54
N TYR A 109 1.93 3.38 5.86
CA TYR A 109 1.71 2.21 6.70
C TYR A 109 0.40 2.33 7.46
N VAL A 110 -0.48 1.35 7.29
CA VAL A 110 -1.79 1.28 7.96
C VAL A 110 -1.72 0.28 9.10
N LYS A 111 -2.14 0.72 10.28
CA LYS A 111 -2.14 -0.06 11.51
C LYS A 111 -3.54 -0.07 12.11
N ASN A 112 -4.10 -1.24 12.39
CA ASN A 112 -5.28 -1.33 13.25
C ASN A 112 -4.81 -1.39 14.71
N VAL A 113 -5.18 -0.42 15.52
CA VAL A 113 -4.76 -0.36 16.93
C VAL A 113 -5.66 -1.18 17.87
N ALA A 114 -6.76 -1.74 17.37
CA ALA A 114 -7.61 -2.67 18.12
C ALA A 114 -7.13 -4.14 17.98
N GLU A 115 -6.39 -4.46 16.92
CA GLU A 115 -5.78 -5.78 16.71
C GLU A 115 -4.39 -5.83 17.38
N GLU A 116 -4.34 -5.95 18.70
CA GLU A 116 -3.08 -6.22 19.41
C GLU A 116 -2.63 -7.69 19.28
N GLU A 117 -3.56 -8.60 18.95
CA GLU A 117 -3.31 -10.05 18.80
C GLU A 117 -3.73 -10.52 17.40
N GLY A 118 -2.84 -10.36 16.41
CA GLY A 118 -3.00 -10.98 15.10
C GLY A 118 -2.83 -12.51 15.16
N ASP A 119 -3.31 -13.23 14.15
CA ASP A 119 -3.07 -14.67 13.98
C ASP A 119 -1.56 -14.98 14.08
N GLU A 120 -1.17 -15.77 15.08
CA GLU A 120 0.23 -16.14 15.36
C GLU A 120 0.93 -16.66 14.11
N LYS A 121 0.25 -17.45 13.27
CA LYS A 121 0.83 -18.01 12.04
C LYS A 121 1.12 -16.94 11.00
N LEU A 122 0.22 -15.97 10.83
CA LEU A 122 0.46 -14.85 9.91
C LEU A 122 1.57 -13.94 10.44
N SER A 123 1.66 -13.79 11.76
CA SER A 123 2.75 -13.05 12.39
C SER A 123 4.12 -13.67 12.10
N GLU A 124 4.25 -15.00 12.17
CA GLU A 124 5.50 -15.71 11.87
C GLU A 124 5.90 -15.56 10.39
N ILE A 125 4.94 -15.66 9.48
CA ILE A 125 5.17 -15.50 8.03
C ILE A 125 5.63 -14.08 7.70
N PHE A 126 5.07 -13.07 8.38
CA PHE A 126 5.32 -11.66 8.08
C PHE A 126 6.54 -11.08 8.81
N ARG A 127 6.95 -11.67 9.94
CA ARG A 127 8.08 -11.20 10.76
C ARG A 127 9.40 -11.03 9.98
N PRO A 128 9.82 -11.93 9.06
CA PRO A 128 11.02 -11.72 8.25
C PRO A 128 10.95 -10.45 7.40
N TYR A 129 9.77 -10.14 6.85
CA TYR A 129 9.54 -8.92 6.10
C TYR A 129 9.65 -7.68 7.00
N GLU A 130 9.03 -7.71 8.17
CA GLU A 130 9.08 -6.59 9.13
C GLU A 130 10.52 -6.31 9.60
N ILE A 131 11.31 -7.36 9.86
CA ILE A 131 12.73 -7.21 10.22
C ILE A 131 13.52 -6.60 9.07
N GLN A 132 13.33 -7.09 7.85
CA GLN A 132 14.12 -6.66 6.69
C GLN A 132 13.79 -5.22 6.26
N PHE A 133 12.50 -4.87 6.22
CA PHE A 133 12.04 -3.61 5.63
C PHE A 133 11.70 -2.55 6.67
N SER A 134 11.41 -2.94 7.92
CA SER A 134 10.97 -2.04 8.99
C SER A 134 9.85 -1.08 8.54
N PRO A 135 8.75 -1.60 7.98
CA PRO A 135 7.80 -0.80 7.22
C PRO A 135 7.10 0.28 8.05
N GLU A 136 6.69 -0.03 9.28
CA GLU A 136 6.04 0.94 10.18
C GLU A 136 6.96 2.11 10.53
N SER A 137 8.23 1.85 10.87
CA SER A 137 9.16 2.89 11.31
C SER A 137 9.80 3.69 10.17
N ARG A 138 9.67 3.23 8.92
CA ARG A 138 10.22 3.88 7.73
C ARG A 138 9.15 4.43 6.79
N CYS A 139 7.89 4.47 7.22
CA CYS A 139 6.83 5.06 6.41
C CYS A 139 6.88 6.60 6.45
N ASP A 140 6.41 7.22 5.38
CA ASP A 140 6.19 8.67 5.32
C ASP A 140 4.89 9.06 6.05
N PHE A 141 3.89 8.16 6.01
CA PHE A 141 2.60 8.35 6.65
C PHE A 141 2.17 7.10 7.43
N LEU A 142 2.10 7.21 8.75
CA LEU A 142 1.43 6.24 9.61
C LEU A 142 -0.06 6.59 9.72
N VAL A 143 -0.92 5.59 9.55
CA VAL A 143 -2.38 5.70 9.66
C VAL A 143 -2.87 4.68 10.67
N GLU A 144 -3.38 5.16 11.80
CA GLU A 144 -3.92 4.31 12.85
C GLU A 144 -5.44 4.24 12.73
N LEU A 145 -5.97 3.06 12.49
CA LEU A 145 -7.41 2.81 12.41
C LEU A 145 -7.90 2.14 13.69
N ARG A 146 -9.11 2.50 14.13
CA ARG A 146 -9.82 1.86 15.23
C ARG A 146 -11.12 1.27 14.70
N HIS A 147 -11.18 -0.05 14.57
CA HIS A 147 -12.39 -0.77 14.18
C HIS A 147 -12.40 -2.17 14.78
#